data_AF-A0A7K7L521-F1
#
_entry.id   AF-A0A7K7L521-F1
#
_cell.length_a   1.000
_cell.length_b   1.000
_cell.length_c   1.000
_cell.angle_alpha   90.00
_cell.angle_beta   90.00
_cell.angle_gamma   90.00
#
_symmetry.space_group_name_H-M   'P 1'
#
loop_
_entity.id
_entity.type
_entity.pdbx_description
1 polymer ?
#
loop_
_entity_poly.entity_id
_entity_poly.type
_entity_poly.pdbx_seq_one_letter_code
_entity_poly.pdbx_strand_id
1 'polypeptide(L)'
;RELFAEYAAELADPEQRRLYEEEVTALERERGVEVRFIHPTPGYVLRTSQAGSRRCYLNICSNPHIDRPQARREPGGHRWALPYSLAPGREELMRGGHRRCLVYDVVFHPSALSLAARSSRFRRLLSDTAMEAVERRFALRLDRTNAAVLRGAAYKGVPQAPVIRTPLPGGPTPPPSDSASPLPPF
;
A
#
# COMPACT_ATOMS: atom_id res chain seq x y z
N ARG A 1 19.87 23.44 11.63
CA ARG A 1 19.45 22.02 11.53
C ARG A 1 18.22 21.72 12.39
N GLU A 2 17.82 22.61 13.31
CA GLU A 2 16.59 22.50 14.12
C GLU A 2 15.31 22.78 13.31
N LEU A 3 15.30 23.76 12.40
CA LEU A 3 14.12 24.08 11.58
C LEU A 3 13.52 22.87 10.81
N PHE A 4 14.36 21.96 10.31
CA PHE A 4 13.88 20.76 9.60
C PHE A 4 13.41 19.66 10.55
N ALA A 5 13.94 19.61 11.77
CA ALA A 5 13.52 18.65 12.80
C ALA A 5 12.20 19.10 13.45
N GLU A 6 12.02 20.40 13.66
CA GLU A 6 10.77 21.01 14.10
C GLU A 6 9.68 20.84 13.02
N TYR A 7 9.98 21.13 11.75
CA TYR A 7 9.04 20.88 10.65
C TYR A 7 8.67 19.39 10.48
N ALA A 8 9.63 18.47 10.66
CA ALA A 8 9.36 17.03 10.63
C ALA A 8 8.58 16.53 11.85
N ALA A 9 8.73 17.18 13.01
CA ALA A 9 7.98 16.89 14.23
C ALA A 9 6.55 17.45 14.16
N GLU A 10 6.37 18.64 13.58
CA GLU A 10 5.06 19.25 13.30
C GLU A 10 4.25 18.37 12.31
N LEU A 11 4.89 17.79 11.30
CA LEU A 11 4.24 16.81 10.42
C LEU A 11 3.93 15.45 11.09
N ALA A 12 4.51 15.17 12.25
CA ALA A 12 4.27 13.95 13.02
C ALA A 12 3.13 14.10 14.05
N ASP A 13 2.62 15.31 14.27
CA ASP A 13 1.49 15.56 15.15
C ASP A 13 0.19 15.01 14.52
N PRO A 14 -0.52 14.06 15.17
CA PRO A 14 -1.79 13.54 14.67
C PRO A 14 -2.87 14.62 14.48
N GLU A 15 -2.85 15.74 15.22
CA GLU A 15 -3.80 16.83 15.01
C GLU A 15 -3.47 17.65 13.76
N GLN A 16 -2.21 18.02 13.57
CA GLN A 16 -1.79 18.75 12.36
C GLN A 16 -1.97 17.91 11.10
N ARG A 17 -1.66 16.60 11.17
CA ARG A 17 -1.94 15.68 10.05
C ARG A 17 -3.43 15.63 9.73
N ARG A 18 -4.29 15.55 10.75
CA ARG A 18 -5.74 15.52 10.55
C ARG A 18 -6.25 16.80 9.89
N LEU A 19 -5.83 17.98 10.38
CA LEU A 19 -6.21 19.27 9.79
C LEU A 19 -5.79 19.36 8.32
N TYR A 20 -4.55 18.97 8.02
CA TYR A 20 -4.04 18.92 6.65
C TYR A 20 -4.87 17.99 5.75
N GLU A 21 -5.20 16.79 6.22
CA GLU A 21 -6.02 15.84 5.47
C GLU A 21 -7.43 16.36 5.22
N GLU A 22 -8.03 17.03 6.21
CA GLU A 22 -9.35 17.69 6.09
C GLU A 22 -9.31 18.81 5.03
N GLU A 23 -8.27 19.66 5.05
CA GLU A 23 -8.06 20.73 4.06
C GLU A 23 -7.87 20.17 2.64
N VAL A 24 -7.00 19.17 2.47
CA VAL A 24 -6.78 18.53 1.15
C VAL A 24 -8.06 17.87 0.64
N THR A 25 -8.80 17.21 1.53
CA THR A 25 -10.07 16.56 1.17
C THR A 25 -11.11 17.58 0.73
N ALA A 26 -11.22 18.72 1.43
CA ALA A 26 -12.15 19.80 1.06
C ALA A 26 -11.80 20.41 -0.30
N LEU A 27 -10.52 20.75 -0.53
CA LEU A 27 -10.05 21.33 -1.79
C LEU A 27 -10.28 20.42 -3.00
N GLU A 28 -10.03 19.12 -2.86
CA GLU A 28 -10.24 18.17 -3.96
C GLU A 28 -11.73 17.89 -4.17
N ARG A 29 -12.55 17.94 -3.11
CA ARG A 29 -14.01 17.86 -3.21
C ARG A 29 -14.60 19.03 -3.99
N GLU A 30 -14.09 20.25 -3.78
CA GLU A 30 -14.46 21.43 -4.59
C GLU A 30 -14.15 21.23 -6.08
N ARG A 31 -13.11 20.45 -6.39
CA ARG A 31 -12.74 20.05 -7.75
C ARG A 31 -13.54 18.86 -8.28
N GLY A 32 -14.52 18.37 -7.53
CA GLY A 32 -15.35 17.23 -7.92
C GLY A 32 -14.69 15.87 -7.69
N VAL A 33 -13.67 15.77 -6.83
CA VAL A 33 -12.97 14.51 -6.53
C VAL A 33 -13.04 14.20 -5.04
N GLU A 34 -13.58 13.04 -4.68
CA GLU A 34 -13.50 12.51 -3.33
C GLU A 34 -12.12 11.91 -3.07
N VAL A 35 -11.46 12.39 -2.02
CA VAL A 35 -10.14 11.95 -1.58
C VAL A 35 -10.28 11.20 -0.27
N ARG A 36 -9.67 10.02 -0.18
CA ARG A 36 -9.59 9.24 1.07
C ARG A 36 -8.15 8.82 1.33
N PHE A 37 -7.60 9.29 2.45
CA PHE A 37 -6.29 8.86 2.93
C PHE A 37 -6.38 7.46 3.52
N ILE A 38 -5.57 6.54 3.01
CA ILE A 38 -5.47 5.18 3.51
C ILE A 38 -4.25 5.09 4.40
N HIS A 39 -4.48 5.06 5.71
CA HIS A 39 -3.43 4.78 6.69
C HIS A 39 -3.27 3.27 6.86
N PRO A 40 -2.22 2.65 6.31
CA PRO A 40 -2.05 1.21 6.42
C PRO A 40 -1.65 0.82 7.84
N THR A 41 -2.40 -0.09 8.44
CA THR A 41 -1.96 -0.82 9.64
C THR A 41 -1.00 -1.94 9.21
N PRO A 42 0.24 -1.99 9.73
CA PRO A 42 1.20 -3.05 9.45
C PRO A 42 0.67 -4.46 9.72
N GLY A 43 1.05 -5.42 8.88
CA GLY A 43 0.70 -6.83 9.03
C GLY A 43 1.94 -7.72 9.02
N TYR A 44 2.47 -8.00 7.83
CA TYR A 44 3.72 -8.73 7.67
C TYR A 44 4.45 -8.32 6.39
N VAL A 45 5.76 -8.60 6.33
CA VAL A 45 6.58 -8.29 5.17
C VAL A 45 6.90 -9.55 4.38
N LEU A 46 6.66 -9.53 3.08
CA LEU A 46 7.17 -10.52 2.13
C LEU A 46 8.47 -10.01 1.50
N ARG A 47 9.53 -10.79 1.59
CA ARG A 47 10.81 -10.52 0.92
C ARG A 47 10.87 -11.35 -0.36
N THR A 48 11.25 -10.74 -1.47
CA THR A 48 11.51 -11.38 -2.77
C THR A 48 12.63 -10.65 -3.53
N SER A 49 12.84 -10.96 -4.80
CA SER A 49 13.69 -10.19 -5.71
C SER A 49 13.03 -9.95 -7.06
N GLN A 50 13.52 -8.95 -7.77
CA GLN A 50 13.20 -8.64 -9.16
C GLN A 50 14.48 -8.75 -10.01
N ALA A 51 14.33 -9.17 -11.27
CA ALA A 51 15.44 -9.25 -12.24
C ALA A 51 16.67 -10.01 -11.69
N GLY A 52 16.43 -11.10 -10.95
CA GLY A 52 17.46 -12.00 -10.42
C GLY A 52 18.24 -11.50 -9.20
N SER A 53 18.36 -10.19 -8.97
CA SER A 53 19.26 -9.67 -7.91
C SER A 53 18.75 -8.48 -7.10
N ARG A 54 17.80 -7.69 -7.62
CA ARG A 54 17.30 -6.51 -6.93
C ARG A 54 16.34 -6.93 -5.82
N ARG A 55 16.66 -6.61 -4.56
CA ARG A 55 15.83 -7.03 -3.43
C ARG A 55 14.54 -6.21 -3.37
N CYS A 56 13.43 -6.90 -3.18
CA CYS A 56 12.10 -6.31 -3.08
C CYS A 56 11.43 -6.74 -1.78
N TYR A 57 10.66 -5.83 -1.19
CA TYR A 57 9.85 -6.07 -0.02
C TYR A 57 8.41 -5.63 -0.32
N LEU A 58 7.45 -6.48 0.02
CA LEU A 58 6.04 -6.16 -0.05
C LEU A 58 5.51 -6.10 1.39
N ASN A 59 5.09 -4.92 1.83
CA ASN A 59 4.38 -4.74 3.09
C ASN A 59 2.92 -5.14 2.88
N ILE A 60 2.51 -6.22 3.53
CA ILE A 60 1.12 -6.67 3.53
C ILE A 60 0.43 -6.00 4.71
N CYS A 61 -0.31 -4.94 4.41
CA CYS A 61 -0.95 -4.06 5.35
C CYS A 61 -2.46 -4.22 5.33
N SER A 62 -3.15 -3.58 6.28
CA SER A 62 -4.60 -3.52 6.27
C SER A 62 -5.18 -2.13 6.53
N ASN A 63 -6.36 -1.89 5.97
CA ASN A 63 -7.16 -0.71 6.26
C ASN A 63 -8.66 -1.06 6.08
N PRO A 64 -9.54 -0.68 7.01
CA PRO A 64 -10.97 -1.04 6.97
C PRO A 64 -11.75 -0.42 5.81
N HIS A 65 -11.20 0.57 5.11
CA HIS A 65 -11.82 1.17 3.92
C HIS A 65 -11.67 0.31 2.64
N ILE A 66 -10.81 -0.71 2.66
CA ILE A 66 -10.71 -1.68 1.56
C ILE A 66 -11.85 -2.70 1.69
N ASP A 67 -12.46 -3.11 0.59
CA ASP A 67 -13.53 -4.09 0.62
C ASP A 67 -13.08 -5.44 1.22
N ARG A 68 -14.03 -6.09 1.92
CA ARG A 68 -13.79 -7.39 2.58
C ARG A 68 -13.47 -8.49 1.56
N PRO A 69 -12.63 -9.48 1.91
CA PRO A 69 -12.43 -10.66 1.09
C PRO A 69 -13.74 -11.45 0.97
N GLN A 70 -14.07 -11.86 -0.25
CA GLN A 70 -15.30 -12.60 -0.55
C GLN A 70 -14.96 -14.01 -1.01
N ALA A 71 -15.61 -15.01 -0.42
CA ALA A 71 -15.48 -16.40 -0.82
C ALA A 71 -16.71 -16.84 -1.61
N ARG A 72 -16.47 -17.48 -2.75
CA ARG A 72 -17.50 -18.18 -3.53
C ARG A 72 -17.13 -19.67 -3.58
N ARG A 73 -18.09 -20.54 -3.28
CA ARG A 73 -17.92 -21.99 -3.43
C ARG A 73 -17.82 -22.35 -4.91
N GLU A 74 -16.86 -23.22 -5.24
CA GLU A 74 -16.67 -23.79 -6.58
C GLU A 74 -16.35 -25.28 -6.46
N PRO A 75 -16.57 -26.10 -7.49
CA PRO A 75 -16.15 -27.51 -7.48
C PRO A 75 -14.65 -27.61 -7.15
N GLY A 76 -14.31 -28.35 -6.10
CA GLY A 76 -12.92 -28.49 -5.64
C GLY A 76 -12.44 -27.44 -4.63
N GLY A 77 -13.30 -26.51 -4.16
CA GLY A 77 -12.98 -25.65 -3.02
C GLY A 77 -13.70 -24.30 -2.99
N HIS A 78 -12.93 -23.25 -2.72
CA HIS A 78 -13.42 -21.87 -2.66
C HIS A 78 -12.55 -21.00 -3.56
N ARG A 79 -13.22 -20.17 -4.37
CA ARG A 79 -12.59 -19.05 -5.06
C ARG A 79 -12.73 -17.81 -4.21
N TRP A 80 -11.64 -17.05 -4.10
CA TRP A 80 -11.59 -15.83 -3.32
C TRP A 80 -11.46 -14.61 -4.22
N ALA A 81 -12.27 -13.60 -3.96
CA ALA A 81 -12.01 -12.24 -4.42
C ALA A 81 -11.35 -11.49 -3.25
N LEU A 82 -10.17 -10.92 -3.51
CA LEU A 82 -9.36 -10.21 -2.53
C LEU A 82 -9.15 -8.76 -3.00
N PRO A 83 -10.06 -7.83 -2.67
CA PRO A 83 -9.87 -6.42 -2.96
C PRO A 83 -8.63 -5.87 -2.25
N TYR A 84 -7.90 -4.99 -2.94
CA TYR A 84 -6.67 -4.39 -2.41
C TYR A 84 -6.46 -2.98 -2.97
N SER A 85 -5.69 -2.19 -2.25
CA SER A 85 -5.03 -0.99 -2.76
C SER A 85 -3.53 -1.22 -2.81
N LEU A 86 -2.88 -0.69 -3.85
CA LEU A 86 -1.44 -0.76 -4.03
C LEU A 86 -0.91 0.68 -4.00
N ALA A 87 0.13 0.94 -3.21
CA ALA A 87 0.85 2.21 -3.27
C ALA A 87 1.83 2.24 -4.46
N PRO A 88 2.32 3.42 -4.89
CA PRO A 88 3.48 3.51 -5.76
C PRO A 88 4.68 2.77 -5.16
N GLY A 89 5.55 2.23 -6.02
CA GLY A 89 6.77 1.56 -5.57
C GLY A 89 7.80 2.58 -5.07
N ARG A 90 8.42 2.29 -3.92
CA ARG A 90 9.47 3.13 -3.33
C ARG A 90 10.83 2.48 -3.44
N GLU A 91 11.86 3.30 -3.61
CA GLU A 91 13.24 2.85 -3.51
C GLU A 91 13.85 3.30 -2.18
N GLU A 92 14.29 2.33 -1.37
CA GLU A 92 14.83 2.57 -0.04
C GLU A 92 16.26 2.06 0.10
N LEU A 93 17.04 2.72 0.95
CA LEU A 93 18.38 2.28 1.30
C LEU A 93 18.30 1.12 2.30
N MET A 94 19.03 0.04 2.02
CA MET A 94 19.15 -1.08 2.94
C MET A 94 19.96 -0.68 4.17
N ARG A 95 19.78 -1.42 5.28
CA ARG A 95 20.65 -1.29 6.47
C ARG A 95 22.10 -1.47 6.02
N GLY A 96 22.96 -0.53 6.40
CA GLY A 96 24.36 -0.47 5.98
C GLY A 96 24.63 0.42 4.76
N GLY A 97 23.63 1.07 4.16
CA GLY A 97 23.85 2.22 3.28
C GLY A 97 24.32 1.94 1.85
N HIS A 98 24.81 0.75 1.54
CA HIS A 98 25.47 0.49 0.25
C HIS A 98 24.56 -0.05 -0.87
N ARG A 99 23.34 -0.50 -0.54
CA ARG A 99 22.45 -1.17 -1.49
C ARG A 99 21.04 -0.63 -1.41
N ARG A 100 20.38 -0.51 -2.56
CA ARG A 100 18.99 -0.08 -2.66
C ARG A 100 18.06 -1.28 -2.78
N CYS A 101 16.85 -1.15 -2.25
CA CYS A 101 15.78 -2.14 -2.34
C CYS A 101 14.48 -1.46 -2.73
N LEU A 102 13.57 -2.22 -3.34
CA LEU A 102 12.23 -1.74 -3.66
C LEU A 102 11.27 -2.15 -2.55
N VAL A 103 10.38 -1.25 -2.17
CA VAL A 103 9.34 -1.46 -1.18
C VAL A 103 7.99 -1.14 -1.80
N TYR A 104 7.03 -2.04 -1.63
CA TYR A 104 5.66 -1.89 -2.11
C TYR A 104 4.70 -2.10 -0.94
N ASP A 105 3.69 -1.24 -0.82
CA ASP A 105 2.63 -1.44 0.17
C ASP A 105 1.38 -1.96 -0.52
N VAL A 106 0.94 -3.14 -0.08
CA VAL A 106 -0.30 -3.76 -0.55
C VAL A 106 -1.25 -3.82 0.63
N VAL A 107 -2.33 -3.05 0.53
CA VAL A 107 -3.29 -2.83 1.61
C VAL A 107 -4.55 -3.62 1.32
N PHE A 108 -4.90 -4.54 2.23
CA PHE A 108 -6.12 -5.34 2.18
C PHE A 108 -7.10 -4.92 3.28
N HIS A 109 -8.29 -5.52 3.33
CA HIS A 109 -9.15 -5.38 4.51
C HIS A 109 -8.58 -6.16 5.72
N PRO A 110 -8.71 -5.68 6.97
CA PRO A 110 -8.19 -6.34 8.17
C PRO A 110 -8.61 -7.81 8.32
N SER A 111 -9.85 -8.15 7.94
CA SER A 111 -10.31 -9.54 7.99
C SER A 111 -9.53 -10.50 7.08
N ALA A 112 -8.93 -10.02 5.99
CA ALA A 112 -8.05 -10.84 5.14
C ALA A 112 -6.76 -11.20 5.89
N LEU A 113 -6.18 -10.25 6.64
CA LEU A 113 -5.02 -10.52 7.49
C LEU A 113 -5.39 -11.46 8.64
N SER A 114 -6.57 -11.30 9.25
CA SER A 114 -7.06 -12.25 10.27
C SER A 114 -7.21 -13.67 9.72
N LEU A 115 -7.68 -13.84 8.48
CA LEU A 115 -7.73 -15.14 7.80
C LEU A 115 -6.31 -15.68 7.52
N ALA A 116 -5.39 -14.84 7.06
CA ALA A 116 -4.00 -15.22 6.80
C ALA A 116 -3.25 -15.63 8.08
N ALA A 117 -3.54 -15.01 9.22
CA ALA A 117 -2.95 -15.38 10.50
C ALA A 117 -3.37 -16.80 10.97
N ARG A 118 -4.58 -17.24 10.58
CA ARG A 118 -5.16 -18.53 10.99
C ARG A 118 -4.96 -19.65 9.98
N SER A 119 -4.63 -19.34 8.73
CA SER A 119 -4.51 -20.33 7.65
C SER A 119 -3.28 -20.06 6.78
N SER A 120 -2.32 -20.98 6.80
CA SER A 120 -1.12 -20.92 5.96
C SER A 120 -1.45 -20.95 4.47
N ARG A 121 -2.49 -21.69 4.07
CA ARG A 121 -3.00 -21.72 2.70
C ARG A 121 -3.55 -20.35 2.29
N PHE A 122 -4.36 -19.72 3.15
CA PHE A 122 -4.88 -18.38 2.87
C PHE A 122 -3.78 -17.33 2.85
N ARG A 123 -2.80 -17.41 3.76
CA ARG A 123 -1.63 -16.51 3.75
C ARG A 123 -0.84 -16.62 2.46
N ARG A 124 -0.70 -17.83 1.90
CA ARG A 124 -0.05 -18.04 0.60
C ARG A 124 -0.86 -17.35 -0.50
N LEU A 125 -2.16 -17.61 -0.58
CA LEU A 125 -3.06 -16.94 -1.52
C LEU A 125 -2.99 -15.41 -1.44
N LEU A 126 -3.00 -14.85 -0.22
CA LEU A 126 -2.91 -13.41 0.01
C LEU A 126 -1.56 -12.86 -0.47
N SER A 127 -0.46 -13.57 -0.19
CA SER A 127 0.88 -13.21 -0.65
C SER A 127 1.02 -13.29 -2.17
N ASP A 128 0.49 -14.34 -2.79
CA ASP A 128 0.49 -14.53 -4.25
C ASP A 128 -0.31 -13.42 -4.94
N THR A 129 -1.48 -13.07 -4.39
CA THR A 129 -2.31 -11.97 -4.89
C THR A 129 -1.57 -10.63 -4.81
N ALA A 130 -0.84 -10.39 -3.71
CA ALA A 130 -0.04 -9.18 -3.55
C ALA A 130 1.12 -9.12 -4.56
N MET A 131 1.80 -10.24 -4.83
CA MET A 131 2.83 -10.30 -5.86
C MET A 131 2.25 -10.04 -7.24
N GLU A 132 1.12 -10.68 -7.59
CA GLU A 132 0.42 -10.49 -8.87
C GLU A 132 -0.02 -9.04 -9.09
N ALA A 133 -0.49 -8.37 -8.03
CA ALA A 133 -0.85 -6.97 -8.07
C ALA A 133 0.33 -6.07 -8.47
N VAL A 134 1.50 -6.30 -7.85
CA VAL A 134 2.73 -5.56 -8.13
C VAL A 134 3.24 -5.86 -9.53
N GLU A 135 3.30 -7.13 -9.92
CA GLU A 135 3.74 -7.57 -11.25
C GLU A 135 2.90 -6.92 -12.35
N ARG A 136 1.56 -6.92 -12.18
CA ARG A 136 0.63 -6.32 -13.15
C ARG A 136 0.75 -4.80 -13.22
N ARG A 137 0.76 -4.10 -12.08
CA ARG A 137 0.76 -2.62 -12.08
C ARG A 137 2.06 -2.04 -12.63
N PHE A 138 3.20 -2.65 -12.29
CA PHE A 138 4.51 -2.12 -12.64
C PHE A 138 5.16 -2.84 -13.83
N ALA A 139 4.41 -3.71 -14.51
CA ALA A 139 4.87 -4.50 -15.66
C ALA A 139 6.23 -5.19 -15.39
N LEU A 140 6.36 -5.82 -14.22
CA LEU A 140 7.59 -6.47 -13.76
C LEU A 140 7.35 -7.93 -13.36
N ARG A 141 8.42 -8.67 -13.08
CA ARG A 141 8.35 -10.04 -12.55
C ARG A 141 9.09 -10.15 -11.23
N LEU A 142 8.42 -10.71 -10.22
CA LEU A 142 8.99 -11.02 -8.92
C LEU A 142 9.35 -12.51 -8.85
N ASP A 143 10.41 -12.83 -8.14
CA ASP A 143 10.84 -14.21 -7.95
C ASP A 143 10.01 -14.89 -6.86
N ARG A 144 9.03 -15.68 -7.30
CA ARG A 144 8.16 -16.48 -6.40
C ARG A 144 8.91 -17.60 -5.70
N THR A 145 10.03 -18.08 -6.25
CA THR A 145 10.78 -19.21 -5.67
C THR A 145 11.55 -18.80 -4.42
N ASN A 146 11.94 -17.53 -4.32
CA ASN A 146 12.66 -16.98 -3.16
C ASN A 146 11.79 -16.15 -2.22
N ALA A 147 10.48 -16.04 -2.52
CA ALA A 147 9.53 -15.28 -1.74
C ALA A 147 9.37 -15.86 -0.33
N ALA A 148 9.65 -15.06 0.69
CA ALA A 148 9.61 -15.51 2.07
C ALA A 148 9.11 -14.40 3.01
N VAL A 149 8.27 -14.78 3.97
CA VAL A 149 7.83 -13.86 5.04
C VAL A 149 9.02 -13.54 5.95
N LEU A 150 9.30 -12.26 6.16
CA LEU A 150 10.37 -11.82 7.04
C LEU A 150 9.94 -11.98 8.51
N ARG A 151 10.69 -12.78 9.28
CA ARG A 151 10.40 -12.98 10.70
C ARG A 151 10.70 -11.71 11.49
N GLY A 152 9.79 -11.34 12.38
CA GLY A 152 9.97 -10.21 13.30
C GLY A 152 9.80 -8.82 12.68
N ALA A 153 9.33 -8.70 11.43
CA ALA A 153 8.97 -7.42 10.84
C ALA A 153 7.53 -7.40 10.35
N ALA A 154 6.77 -6.42 10.82
CA ALA A 154 5.40 -6.15 10.36
C ALA A 154 5.38 -5.15 9.18
N TYR A 155 6.44 -4.35 9.03
CA TYR A 155 6.58 -3.34 8.00
C TYR A 155 8.05 -3.07 7.67
N LYS A 156 8.33 -2.69 6.42
CA LYS A 156 9.63 -2.27 5.91
C LYS A 156 9.55 -0.83 5.42
N GLY A 157 10.40 0.03 5.97
CA GLY A 157 10.44 1.45 5.62
C GLY A 157 9.60 2.32 6.55
N VAL A 158 9.31 3.55 6.12
CA VAL A 158 8.39 4.46 6.81
C VAL A 158 7.00 4.31 6.17
N PRO A 159 5.93 4.05 6.96
CA PRO A 159 4.58 4.04 6.45
C PRO A 159 4.21 5.37 5.79
N GLN A 160 3.70 5.30 4.57
CA GLN A 160 3.08 6.42 3.89
C GLN A 160 1.58 6.20 3.84
N ALA A 161 0.81 7.28 3.82
CA ALA A 161 -0.65 7.24 3.72
C ALA A 161 -1.06 7.45 2.24
N PRO A 162 -1.15 6.39 1.41
CA PRO A 162 -1.58 6.54 0.03
C PRO A 162 -3.00 7.09 -0.05
N VAL A 163 -3.26 7.88 -1.08
CA VAL A 163 -4.55 8.54 -1.32
C VAL A 163 -5.34 7.77 -2.38
N ILE A 164 -6.59 7.43 -2.09
CA ILE A 164 -7.56 6.99 -3.09
C ILE A 164 -8.35 8.22 -3.56
N ARG A 165 -8.40 8.43 -4.88
CA ARG A 165 -9.16 9.51 -5.52
C ARG A 165 -10.32 8.91 -6.30
N THR A 166 -11.54 9.36 -6.03
CA THR A 166 -12.77 8.89 -6.69
C THR A 166 -13.52 10.10 -7.25
N PRO A 167 -13.82 10.18 -8.56
CA PRO A 167 -14.62 11.27 -9.10
C PRO A 167 -16.03 11.32 -8.49
N LEU A 168 -16.52 12.51 -8.16
CA LEU A 168 -17.89 12.69 -7.68
C LEU A 168 -18.89 12.64 -8.86
N PRO A 169 -20.06 12.01 -8.69
CA PRO A 169 -21.09 11.98 -9.72
C PRO A 169 -21.57 13.40 -10.04
N GLY A 170 -21.44 13.81 -11.31
CA GLY A 170 -21.80 15.16 -11.79
C GLY A 170 -20.68 16.20 -11.69
N GLY A 171 -19.48 15.82 -11.23
CA GLY A 171 -18.30 16.69 -11.24
C GLY A 171 -17.64 16.81 -12.63
N PRO A 172 -16.79 17.82 -12.84
CA PRO A 172 -15.99 17.92 -14.06
C PRO A 172 -15.11 16.67 -14.22
N THR A 173 -14.98 16.17 -15.46
CA THR A 173 -14.12 15.01 -15.78
C THR A 173 -12.69 15.27 -15.29
N PRO A 174 -12.10 14.37 -14.46
CA PRO A 174 -10.73 14.55 -14.02
C PRO A 174 -9.78 14.51 -15.22
N PRO A 175 -8.70 15.30 -15.22
CA PRO A 175 -7.63 15.15 -16.20
C PRO A 175 -7.02 13.73 -16.08
N PRO A 176 -6.47 13.17 -17.18
CA PRO A 176 -5.78 11.89 -17.15
C PRO A 176 -4.70 11.90 -16.07
N SER A 177 -4.53 10.77 -15.38
CA SER A 177 -3.82 10.61 -14.10
C SER A 177 -2.31 10.96 -14.09
N ASP A 178 -1.78 11.51 -15.19
CA ASP A 178 -0.37 11.87 -15.37
C ASP A 178 -0.07 13.34 -15.04
N SER A 179 -1.06 14.16 -14.70
CA SER A 179 -0.78 15.49 -14.13
C SER A 179 -0.47 15.35 -12.65
N ALA A 180 0.82 15.44 -12.31
CA ALA A 180 1.30 15.62 -10.94
C ALA A 180 0.43 16.66 -10.23
N SER A 181 -0.30 16.24 -9.19
CA SER A 181 -0.90 17.21 -8.26
C SER A 181 0.23 18.11 -7.73
N PRO A 182 -0.01 19.41 -7.54
CA PRO A 182 0.95 20.31 -6.91
C PRO A 182 1.14 20.01 -5.41
N LEU A 183 0.45 19.00 -4.88
CA LEU A 183 0.66 18.50 -3.53
C LEU A 183 1.95 17.66 -3.53
N PRO A 184 2.83 17.85 -2.53
CA PRO A 184 4.10 17.15 -2.46
C PRO A 184 3.86 15.63 -2.55
N PRO A 185 4.72 14.89 -3.28
CA PRO A 185 4.63 13.45 -3.34
C PRO A 185 5.03 12.92 -1.96
N PHE A 186 4.06 12.52 -1.15
CA PHE A 186 4.32 11.61 -0.05
C PHE A 186 4.38 10.19 -0.63
#